data_AF-A0A6I7P9H5-F1
#
_entry.id   AF-A0A6I7P9H5-F1
#
_cell.length_a   1.000
_cell.length_b   1.000
_cell.length_c   1.000
_cell.angle_alpha   90.00
_cell.angle_beta   90.00
_cell.angle_gamma   90.00
#
_symmetry.space_group_name_H-M   'P 1'
#
loop_
_entity.id
_entity.type
_entity.pdbx_description
1 polymer ?
#
loop_
_entity_poly.entity_id
_entity_poly.type
_entity_poly.pdbx_seq_one_letter_code
_entity_poly.pdbx_strand_id
1 'polypeptide(L)'
;LRACYFDVELDVIEWNTLFTNWRRGANDETARGANAINVTFAAMDPFFAMVRFVSTETFPPVSNNWGFFGNEEFDALVANARTAFDDAERDAALARLHKRIVEEAPFLWVAHDVGPRAMSTRVGNVVQPRSWFIDIAPMTLD
;
A
#
# COMPACT_ATOMS: atom_id res chain seq x y z
N LEU A 1 -12.61 -18.19 3.48
CA LEU A 1 -11.49 -18.82 4.22
C LEU A 1 -11.94 -20.07 4.98
N ARG A 2 -12.90 -20.00 5.91
CA ARG A 2 -13.44 -21.19 6.60
C ARG A 2 -13.98 -22.28 5.67
N ALA A 3 -14.69 -21.90 4.61
CA ALA A 3 -15.15 -22.83 3.56
C ALA A 3 -14.00 -23.52 2.78
N CYS A 4 -12.80 -22.97 2.86
CA CYS A 4 -11.57 -23.53 2.32
C CYS A 4 -10.67 -24.11 3.43
N TYR A 5 -11.23 -24.39 4.61
CA TYR A 5 -10.57 -25.03 5.75
C TYR A 5 -9.44 -24.22 6.42
N PHE A 6 -9.43 -22.89 6.22
CA PHE A 6 -8.59 -21.99 7.02
C PHE A 6 -9.33 -21.57 8.29
N ASP A 7 -8.72 -21.83 9.44
CA ASP A 7 -9.14 -21.27 10.72
C ASP A 7 -8.46 -19.91 10.92
N VAL A 8 -9.25 -18.85 11.05
CA VAL A 8 -8.76 -17.46 11.02
C VAL A 8 -9.31 -16.71 12.22
N GLU A 9 -8.41 -16.17 13.02
CA GLU A 9 -8.71 -15.22 14.10
C GLU A 9 -8.43 -13.79 13.60
N LEU A 10 -9.31 -12.85 13.97
CA LEU A 10 -9.13 -11.43 13.66
C LEU A 10 -8.71 -10.68 14.93
N ASP A 11 -7.49 -10.16 14.95
CA ASP A 11 -7.04 -9.21 15.98
C ASP A 11 -7.32 -7.78 15.53
N VAL A 12 -8.33 -7.15 16.14
CA VAL A 12 -8.74 -5.78 15.80
C VAL A 12 -8.08 -4.79 16.76
N ILE A 13 -7.28 -3.89 16.20
CA ILE A 13 -6.51 -2.89 16.96
C ILE A 13 -6.73 -1.47 16.44
N GLU A 14 -6.40 -0.46 17.26
CA GLU A 14 -6.51 0.95 16.89
C GLU A 14 -5.57 1.31 15.72
N TRP A 15 -5.97 2.25 14.87
CA TRP A 15 -5.31 2.56 13.61
C TRP A 15 -3.83 2.97 13.75
N ASN A 16 -3.49 3.88 14.65
CA ASN A 16 -2.09 4.28 14.87
C ASN A 16 -1.25 3.14 15.43
N THR A 17 -1.86 2.27 16.23
CA THR A 17 -1.23 1.04 16.74
C THR A 17 -0.95 0.06 15.61
N LEU A 18 -1.93 -0.17 14.72
CA LEU A 18 -1.79 -0.97 13.50
C LEU A 18 -0.69 -0.41 12.59
N PHE A 19 -0.69 0.91 12.36
CA PHE A 19 0.26 1.57 11.50
C PHE A 19 1.70 1.47 12.04
N THR A 20 1.86 1.55 13.37
CA THR A 20 3.15 1.36 14.03
C THR A 20 3.64 -0.08 13.88
N ASN A 21 2.79 -1.08 14.11
CA ASN A 21 3.08 -2.48 13.85
C ASN A 21 3.49 -2.70 12.38
N TRP A 22 2.73 -2.15 11.43
CA TRP A 22 3.01 -2.28 10.00
C TRP A 22 4.43 -1.82 9.62
N ARG A 23 4.91 -0.78 10.29
CA ARG A 23 6.26 -0.23 10.10
C ARG A 23 7.36 -1.06 10.79
N ARG A 24 7.02 -1.79 11.85
CA ARG A 24 7.93 -2.64 12.65
C ARG A 24 8.05 -4.07 12.11
N GLY A 25 7.04 -4.57 11.39
CA GLY A 25 7.09 -5.85 10.70
C GLY A 25 6.58 -7.04 11.52
N ALA A 26 6.42 -8.18 10.85
CA ALA A 26 5.83 -9.40 11.40
C ALA A 26 6.64 -10.04 12.55
N ASN A 27 7.93 -9.75 12.63
CA ASN A 27 8.83 -10.30 13.65
C ASN A 27 8.87 -9.48 14.95
N ASP A 28 8.26 -8.30 14.98
CA ASP A 28 8.18 -7.46 16.18
C ASP A 28 7.05 -7.94 17.10
N GLU A 29 7.21 -7.78 18.41
CA GLU A 29 6.20 -8.20 19.39
C GLU A 29 4.84 -7.53 19.17
N THR A 30 4.81 -6.33 18.59
CA THR A 30 3.56 -5.63 18.25
C THR A 30 2.75 -6.33 17.16
N ALA A 31 3.34 -7.27 16.41
CA ALA A 31 2.64 -8.15 15.49
C ALA A 31 1.81 -9.23 16.20
N ARG A 32 2.04 -9.49 17.49
CA ARG A 32 1.26 -10.41 18.33
C ARG A 32 1.11 -11.82 17.73
N GLY A 33 2.13 -12.26 16.99
CA GLY A 33 2.14 -13.56 16.31
C GLY A 33 1.26 -13.64 15.06
N ALA A 34 0.73 -12.51 14.56
CA ALA A 34 -0.08 -12.48 13.36
C ALA A 34 0.67 -13.03 12.14
N ASN A 35 -0.05 -13.76 11.27
CA ASN A 35 0.52 -14.30 10.02
C ASN A 35 0.27 -13.39 8.82
N ALA A 36 -0.64 -12.42 8.95
CA ALA A 36 -0.97 -11.45 7.91
C ALA A 36 -1.40 -10.12 8.55
N ILE A 37 -1.21 -9.03 7.80
CA ILE A 37 -1.70 -7.70 8.16
C ILE A 37 -2.70 -7.21 7.11
N ASN A 38 -3.81 -6.64 7.56
CA ASN A 38 -4.76 -5.94 6.71
C ASN A 38 -4.67 -4.43 6.99
N VAL A 39 -4.14 -3.69 6.04
CA VAL A 39 -3.90 -2.24 6.17
C VAL A 39 -4.16 -1.56 4.84
N THR A 40 -4.82 -0.41 4.88
CA THR A 40 -5.02 0.43 3.70
C THR A 40 -3.82 1.35 3.51
N PHE A 41 -3.49 1.66 2.26
CA PHE A 41 -2.36 2.53 1.98
C PHE A 41 -2.57 3.41 0.74
N ALA A 42 -1.93 4.57 0.73
CA ALA A 42 -1.91 5.45 -0.45
C ALA A 42 -0.93 4.91 -1.50
N ALA A 43 -1.33 4.96 -2.77
CA ALA A 43 -0.58 4.46 -3.93
C ALA A 43 -0.22 5.58 -4.92
N MET A 44 0.20 6.74 -4.40
CA MET A 44 0.37 7.97 -5.20
C MET A 44 1.54 7.94 -6.18
N ASP A 45 2.55 7.11 -5.91
CA ASP A 45 3.70 6.89 -6.77
C ASP A 45 4.15 5.42 -6.73
N PRO A 46 5.04 4.99 -7.64
CA PRO A 46 5.47 3.59 -7.70
C PRO A 46 6.14 3.06 -6.42
N PHE A 47 6.80 3.92 -5.63
CA PHE A 47 7.39 3.51 -4.37
C PHE A 47 6.31 3.16 -3.35
N PHE A 48 5.33 4.06 -3.18
CA PHE A 48 4.19 3.85 -2.29
C PHE A 48 3.27 2.72 -2.76
N ALA A 49 3.13 2.53 -4.07
CA ALA A 49 2.25 1.52 -4.65
C ALA A 49 2.84 0.11 -4.64
N MET A 50 4.16 -0.04 -4.83
CA MET A 50 4.79 -1.33 -5.09
C MET A 50 6.11 -1.52 -4.34
N VAL A 51 7.10 -0.65 -4.56
CA VAL A 51 8.51 -0.92 -4.17
C VAL A 51 8.67 -1.18 -2.68
N ARG A 52 8.01 -0.40 -1.83
CA ARG A 52 8.15 -0.48 -0.36
C ARG A 52 7.69 -1.80 0.27
N PHE A 53 7.15 -2.70 -0.54
CA PHE A 53 6.65 -3.98 -0.10
C PHE A 53 7.42 -5.17 -0.67
N VAL A 54 8.36 -4.94 -1.58
CA VAL A 54 9.01 -6.03 -2.33
C VAL A 54 10.52 -5.90 -2.45
N SER A 55 11.08 -4.76 -2.05
CA SER A 55 12.53 -4.58 -1.99
C SER A 55 13.10 -4.96 -0.62
N THR A 56 14.27 -5.60 -0.61
CA THR A 56 14.98 -5.94 0.63
C THR A 56 15.47 -4.70 1.37
N GLU A 57 15.76 -3.60 0.67
CA GLU A 57 16.11 -2.29 1.25
C GLU A 57 14.97 -1.66 2.04
N THR A 58 13.75 -2.20 1.90
CA THR A 58 12.53 -1.67 2.52
C THR A 58 12.02 -2.55 3.66
N PHE A 59 12.79 -3.57 4.04
CA PHE A 59 12.51 -4.41 5.20
C PHE A 59 12.36 -3.57 6.47
N PRO A 60 11.41 -3.93 7.36
CA PRO A 60 11.27 -3.30 8.65
C PRO A 60 12.59 -3.33 9.44
N PRO A 61 12.95 -2.27 10.19
CA PRO A 61 12.19 -1.04 10.40
C PRO A 61 12.61 0.07 9.43
N VAL A 62 12.97 -0.20 8.17
CA VAL A 62 13.26 0.84 7.16
C VAL A 62 12.02 1.28 6.38
N SER A 63 11.11 0.37 6.04
CA SER A 63 9.81 0.72 5.45
C SER A 63 8.67 -0.22 5.88
N ASN A 64 7.67 -0.41 5.03
CA ASN A 64 6.41 -1.12 5.31
C ASN A 64 6.34 -2.53 4.70
N ASN A 65 7.48 -3.16 4.42
CA ASN A 65 7.54 -4.54 3.91
C ASN A 65 7.33 -5.56 5.05
N TRP A 66 6.10 -5.58 5.58
CA TRP A 66 5.78 -6.22 6.86
C TRP A 66 6.19 -7.70 6.95
N GLY A 67 6.01 -8.45 5.86
CA GLY A 67 6.31 -9.88 5.79
C GLY A 67 7.74 -10.22 5.38
N PHE A 68 8.64 -9.23 5.24
CA PHE A 68 10.02 -9.42 4.76
C PHE A 68 10.08 -10.10 3.37
N PHE A 69 9.14 -9.77 2.48
CA PHE A 69 9.10 -10.31 1.13
C PHE A 69 10.09 -9.59 0.22
N GLY A 70 11.07 -10.29 -0.33
CA GLY A 70 12.02 -9.70 -1.26
C GLY A 70 13.17 -10.65 -1.55
N ASN A 71 13.79 -10.48 -2.71
CA ASN A 71 14.96 -11.22 -3.13
C ASN A 71 15.72 -10.41 -4.20
N GLU A 72 16.86 -10.94 -4.65
CA GLU A 72 17.70 -10.28 -5.66
C GLU A 72 16.96 -9.99 -6.98
N GLU A 73 16.00 -10.83 -7.38
CA GLU A 73 15.20 -10.62 -8.59
C GLU A 73 14.32 -9.37 -8.45
N PHE A 74 13.58 -9.24 -7.35
CA PHE A 74 12.75 -8.06 -7.09
C PHE A 74 13.58 -6.79 -6.94
N ASP A 75 14.73 -6.86 -6.26
CA ASP A 75 15.61 -5.71 -6.13
C ASP A 75 16.17 -5.26 -7.49
N ALA A 76 16.49 -6.19 -8.39
CA ALA A 76 16.91 -5.87 -9.75
C ALA A 76 15.77 -5.22 -10.58
N LEU A 77 14.55 -5.73 -10.48
CA LEU A 77 13.37 -5.14 -11.13
C LEU A 77 13.08 -3.72 -10.62
N VAL A 78 13.17 -3.52 -9.30
CA VAL A 78 13.04 -2.21 -8.65
C VAL A 78 14.13 -1.26 -9.13
N ALA A 79 15.40 -1.70 -9.15
CA ALA A 79 16.52 -0.89 -9.61
C ALA A 79 16.31 -0.43 -11.06
N ASN A 80 15.93 -1.35 -11.96
CA ASN A 80 15.65 -1.04 -13.36
C ASN A 80 14.56 0.04 -13.50
N ALA A 81 13.45 -0.10 -12.75
CA ALA A 81 12.37 0.90 -12.78
C ALA A 81 12.79 2.26 -12.20
N ARG A 82 13.66 2.28 -11.18
CA ARG A 82 14.15 3.51 -10.55
C ARG A 82 15.17 4.27 -11.39
N THR A 83 15.89 3.57 -12.28
CA THR A 83 16.92 4.15 -13.14
C THR A 83 16.47 4.39 -14.59
N ALA A 84 15.21 4.10 -14.91
CA ALA A 84 14.61 4.42 -16.20
C ALA A 84 14.11 5.88 -16.20
N PHE A 85 14.76 6.74 -16.99
CA PHE A 85 14.46 8.18 -17.03
C PHE A 85 13.48 8.57 -18.14
N ASP A 86 13.35 7.73 -19.18
CA ASP A 86 12.29 7.87 -20.17
C ASP A 86 10.97 7.33 -19.61
N ASP A 87 9.87 8.05 -19.85
CA ASP A 87 8.57 7.71 -19.26
C ASP A 87 8.05 6.35 -19.78
N ALA A 88 8.21 6.06 -21.09
CA ALA A 88 7.73 4.81 -21.66
C ALA A 88 8.59 3.61 -21.19
N GLU A 89 9.90 3.81 -21.05
CA GLU A 89 10.79 2.80 -20.49
C GLU A 89 10.46 2.50 -19.02
N ARG A 90 10.23 3.55 -18.22
CA ARG A 90 9.84 3.42 -16.81
C ARG A 90 8.52 2.68 -16.66
N ASP A 91 7.51 3.01 -17.47
CA ASP A 91 6.22 2.35 -17.44
C ASP A 91 6.35 0.86 -17.80
N ALA A 92 7.16 0.53 -18.80
CA ALA A 92 7.44 -0.86 -19.15
C ALA A 92 8.18 -1.61 -18.03
N ALA A 93 9.12 -0.96 -17.35
CA ALA A 93 9.83 -1.53 -16.20
C ALA A 93 8.91 -1.77 -15.00
N LEU A 94 8.05 -0.80 -14.67
CA LEU A 94 7.06 -0.92 -13.62
C LEU A 94 6.01 -1.99 -13.94
N ALA A 95 5.59 -2.13 -15.19
CA ALA A 95 4.69 -3.20 -15.61
C ALA A 95 5.31 -4.59 -15.41
N ARG A 96 6.61 -4.76 -15.70
CA ARG A 96 7.35 -6.01 -15.43
C ARG A 96 7.42 -6.30 -13.93
N LEU A 97 7.77 -5.29 -13.13
CA LEU A 97 7.77 -5.41 -11.67
C LEU A 97 6.38 -5.83 -11.16
N HIS A 98 5.33 -5.09 -11.53
CA HIS A 98 3.97 -5.37 -11.09
C HIS A 98 3.49 -6.77 -11.50
N LYS A 99 3.76 -7.19 -12.74
CA LYS A 99 3.45 -8.55 -13.20
C LYS A 99 4.07 -9.60 -12.28
N ARG A 100 5.36 -9.43 -11.95
CA ARG A 100 6.08 -10.37 -11.07
C ARG A 100 5.49 -10.38 -9.65
N ILE A 101 5.11 -9.22 -9.12
CA ILE A 101 4.41 -9.13 -7.82
C ILE A 101 3.10 -9.93 -7.87
N VAL A 102 2.30 -9.79 -8.94
CA VAL A 102 1.04 -10.54 -9.08
C VAL A 102 1.26 -12.05 -9.14
N GLU A 103 2.34 -12.51 -9.79
CA GLU A 103 2.69 -13.94 -9.89
C GLU A 103 3.08 -14.56 -8.53
N GLU A 104 3.82 -13.84 -7.67
CA GLU A 104 4.17 -14.31 -6.31
C GLU A 104 3.06 -14.07 -5.28
N ALA A 105 2.14 -13.16 -5.57
CA ALA A 105 1.03 -12.78 -4.69
C ALA A 105 1.43 -12.49 -3.22
N PRO A 106 2.39 -11.58 -2.94
CA PRO A 106 2.69 -11.15 -1.57
C PRO A 106 1.52 -10.37 -0.94
N PHE A 107 0.53 -9.97 -1.73
CA PHE A 107 -0.72 -9.36 -1.28
C PHE A 107 -1.94 -10.15 -1.72
N LEU A 108 -3.02 -9.96 -0.98
CA LEU A 108 -4.38 -10.14 -1.49
C LEU A 108 -4.95 -8.76 -1.84
N TRP A 109 -5.09 -8.47 -3.14
CA TRP A 109 -5.69 -7.23 -3.62
C TRP A 109 -7.21 -7.28 -3.49
N VAL A 110 -7.77 -6.49 -2.57
CA VAL A 110 -9.22 -6.54 -2.26
C VAL A 110 -10.00 -5.46 -2.98
N ALA A 111 -9.62 -4.18 -2.86
CA ALA A 111 -10.38 -3.07 -3.40
C ALA A 111 -9.53 -1.81 -3.60
N HIS A 112 -10.04 -0.90 -4.45
CA HIS A 112 -9.61 0.50 -4.51
C HIS A 112 -10.77 1.36 -4.00
N ASP A 113 -10.55 2.12 -2.92
CA ASP A 113 -11.55 3.03 -2.38
C ASP A 113 -11.77 4.23 -3.31
N VAL A 114 -13.04 4.61 -3.50
CA VAL A 114 -13.46 5.77 -4.29
C VAL A 114 -13.64 7.03 -3.45
N GLY A 115 -13.56 6.91 -2.12
CA GLY A 115 -13.60 8.01 -1.16
C GLY A 115 -14.91 8.82 -1.22
N PRO A 116 -16.09 8.20 -1.04
CA PRO A 116 -17.35 8.92 -1.08
C PRO A 116 -17.43 9.97 0.03
N ARG A 117 -17.90 11.18 -0.30
CA ARG A 117 -18.01 12.30 0.65
C ARG A 117 -19.45 12.78 0.73
N ALA A 118 -19.99 12.83 1.94
CA ALA A 118 -21.25 13.50 2.23
C ALA A 118 -20.97 14.97 2.55
N MET A 119 -21.71 15.89 1.92
CA MET A 119 -21.50 17.33 2.08
C MET A 119 -22.84 18.06 2.14
N SER A 120 -22.87 19.19 2.86
CA SER A 120 -24.00 20.10 2.84
C SER A 120 -24.14 20.75 1.46
N THR A 121 -25.36 21.00 1.01
CA THR A 121 -25.63 21.72 -0.24
C THR A 121 -25.14 23.17 -0.24
N ARG A 122 -24.74 23.72 0.92
CA ARG A 122 -24.14 25.06 1.04
C ARG A 122 -22.64 25.10 0.70
N VAL A 123 -21.99 23.94 0.62
CA VAL A 123 -20.56 23.87 0.30
C VAL A 123 -20.41 23.85 -1.22
N GLY A 124 -19.83 24.91 -1.76
CA GLY A 124 -19.56 25.06 -3.20
C GLY A 124 -18.10 24.82 -3.54
N ASN A 125 -17.84 24.75 -4.85
CA ASN A 125 -16.49 24.65 -5.43
C ASN A 125 -15.63 23.48 -4.92
N VAL A 126 -16.27 22.34 -4.64
CA VAL A 126 -15.58 21.12 -4.24
C VAL A 126 -15.01 20.40 -5.45
N VAL A 127 -13.71 20.11 -5.42
CA VAL A 127 -13.03 19.25 -6.40
C VAL A 127 -12.76 17.90 -5.74
N GLN A 128 -13.39 16.83 -6.21
CA GLN A 128 -13.15 15.47 -5.68
C GLN A 128 -11.75 14.99 -6.11
N PRO A 129 -10.81 14.79 -5.17
CA PRO A 129 -9.48 14.32 -5.50
C PRO A 129 -9.44 12.80 -5.61
N ARG A 130 -8.46 12.28 -6.34
CA ARG A 130 -8.05 10.86 -6.26
C ARG A 130 -7.10 10.65 -5.08
N SER A 131 -7.51 11.12 -3.91
CA SER A 131 -6.71 11.14 -2.68
C SER A 131 -7.64 11.15 -1.46
N TRP A 132 -7.14 10.65 -0.34
CA TRP A 132 -7.81 10.83 0.95
C TRP A 132 -7.77 12.28 1.42
N PHE A 133 -6.76 13.03 0.99
CA PHE A 133 -6.63 14.46 1.25
C PHE A 133 -7.45 15.26 0.25
N ILE A 134 -8.22 16.22 0.75
CA ILE A 134 -9.01 17.15 -0.05
C ILE A 134 -8.53 18.57 0.19
N ASP A 135 -8.32 19.31 -0.89
CA ASP A 135 -7.99 20.72 -0.82
C ASP A 135 -9.27 21.52 -0.56
N ILE A 136 -9.32 22.17 0.59
CA ILE A 136 -10.45 23.00 1.01
C ILE A 136 -10.27 24.48 0.63
N ALA A 137 -9.07 24.89 0.20
CA ALA A 137 -8.80 26.26 -0.20
C ALA A 137 -9.73 26.79 -1.31
N PRO A 138 -10.12 26.00 -2.33
CA PRO A 138 -11.06 26.49 -3.35
C PRO A 138 -12.51 26.54 -2.85
N MET A 139 -12.86 25.84 -1.77
CA MET A 139 -14.25 25.66 -1.37
C MET A 139 -14.90 26.97 -0.91
N THR A 140 -16.19 27.10 -1.22
CA THR A 140 -17.01 28.23 -0.79
C THR A 140 -18.10 27.78 0.17
N LEU A 141 -18.61 28.71 0.97
CA LEU A 141 -19.76 28.50 1.84
C LEU A 141 -20.78 29.59 1.56
N ASP A 142 -21.99 29.18 1.19
CA ASP A 142 -23.16 30.06 1.03
C ASP A 142 -23.71 30.53 2.39
#